data_AF-F9W298-F1
#
_entry.id   AF-F9W298-F1
#
_cell.length_a   1.000
_cell.length_b   1.000
_cell.length_c   1.000
_cell.angle_alpha   90.00
_cell.angle_beta   90.00
_cell.angle_gamma   90.00
#
_symmetry.space_group_name_H-M   'P 1'
#
loop_
_entity.id
_entity.type
_entity.pdbx_description
1 polymer ?
#
loop_
_entity_poly.entity_id
_entity_poly.type
_entity_poly.pdbx_seq_one_letter_code
_entity_poly.pdbx_strand_id
1 'polypeptide(L)'
;MVVVVPLSGVSRDEYLKQYQRSMREPLPESKSLQGELCGWSGALGKRRWVGERYSPSVALLMCSRRVEVADLDTIDRLGAVCRDTIGPLSCYSAGWYSSLAPLVPSGLRRSIGAAVREARRAAVRKVRGAMVRSEPSVDESFDTVQNFVETPISRAGVDEKVALDGFVSAIVRLLDAGAAGSTILTEEETTVLAELGERVVDDFGAEPEEPLTAERRAELRTTAITFVERVIADRVKGKDRSDPRLSEAFERVVTTYVNRLHRGKPLEGTEYYLKLRLDAVRLDEKRRTAVRRLHERRLIVADDPDRSQADDRVENTPDPAADAANELLAVIAATIAEDPDQQIDGKLCWEGRTAITLLTIGGTLDIASPGEVRRVAAQLWRSEQPADARSESAMKAGMNVYLTLETAGRRARRSLADTLDAGVVS
;
A
#
# COMPACT_ATOMS: atom_id res chain seq x y z
N MET A 1 4.97 -18.21 -17.26
CA MET A 1 5.25 -16.95 -16.56
C MET A 1 6.46 -17.20 -15.67
N VAL A 2 7.50 -16.38 -15.75
CA VAL A 2 8.63 -16.43 -14.81
C VAL A 2 8.37 -15.37 -13.75
N VAL A 3 8.13 -15.77 -12.51
CA VAL A 3 7.93 -14.87 -11.37
C VAL A 3 9.28 -14.65 -10.70
N VAL A 4 9.68 -13.40 -10.55
CA VAL A 4 10.88 -13.06 -9.77
C VAL A 4 10.47 -12.98 -8.30
N VAL A 5 10.86 -14.00 -7.55
CA VAL A 5 10.59 -14.11 -6.11
C VAL A 5 11.83 -13.64 -5.36
N PRO A 6 11.82 -12.46 -4.73
CA PRO A 6 12.95 -12.02 -3.93
C PRO A 6 13.04 -12.86 -2.64
N LEU A 7 14.22 -12.88 -2.01
CA LEU A 7 14.44 -13.61 -0.76
C LEU A 7 13.58 -13.12 0.44
N SER A 8 13.00 -11.93 0.36
CA SER A 8 12.00 -11.44 1.34
C SER A 8 10.61 -12.05 1.13
N GLY A 9 10.38 -12.73 0.00
CA GLY A 9 9.06 -13.12 -0.46
C GLY A 9 8.43 -12.07 -1.37
N VAL A 10 7.46 -12.50 -2.15
CA VAL A 10 6.67 -11.64 -3.03
C VAL A 10 5.37 -11.27 -2.34
N SER A 11 5.05 -9.97 -2.31
CA SER A 11 3.74 -9.50 -1.85
C SER A 11 2.69 -9.73 -2.93
N ARG A 12 1.42 -9.78 -2.53
CA ARG A 12 0.29 -9.89 -3.46
C ARG A 12 0.33 -8.84 -4.58
N ASP A 13 0.53 -7.57 -4.24
CA ASP A 13 0.47 -6.49 -5.21
C ASP A 13 1.64 -6.55 -6.21
N GLU A 14 2.83 -6.96 -5.75
CA GLU A 14 3.99 -7.18 -6.62
C GLU A 14 3.79 -8.40 -7.53
N TYR A 15 3.26 -9.50 -7.00
CA TYR A 15 2.94 -10.68 -7.81
C TYR A 15 1.93 -10.34 -8.92
N LEU A 16 0.82 -9.68 -8.59
CA LEU A 16 -0.21 -9.33 -9.56
C LEU A 16 0.30 -8.39 -10.66
N LYS A 17 1.24 -7.51 -10.32
CA LYS A 17 1.93 -6.64 -11.29
C LYS A 17 2.82 -7.44 -12.25
N GLN A 18 3.53 -8.45 -11.75
CA GLN A 18 4.30 -9.37 -12.59
C GLN A 18 3.37 -10.24 -13.45
N TYR A 19 2.27 -10.72 -12.88
CA TYR A 19 1.24 -11.48 -13.59
C TYR A 19 0.67 -10.65 -14.75
N GLN A 20 0.26 -9.40 -14.52
CA GLN A 20 -0.25 -8.50 -15.55
C GLN A 20 0.69 -8.39 -16.75
N ARG A 21 2.00 -8.25 -16.50
CA ARG A 21 3.03 -8.17 -17.57
C ARG A 21 3.16 -9.45 -18.38
N SER A 22 2.70 -10.57 -17.85
CA SER A 22 2.75 -11.88 -18.50
C SER A 22 1.43 -12.29 -19.17
N MET A 23 0.36 -11.53 -18.97
CA MET A 23 -0.94 -11.79 -19.60
C MET A 23 -0.84 -11.56 -21.11
N ARG A 24 -1.63 -12.31 -21.89
CA ARG A 24 -1.66 -12.20 -23.35
C ARG A 24 -2.68 -11.17 -23.80
N GLU A 25 -2.36 -10.43 -24.85
CA GLU A 25 -3.26 -9.46 -25.49
C GLU A 25 -4.47 -10.14 -26.16
N PRO A 26 -5.63 -9.44 -26.28
CA PRO A 26 -5.85 -8.03 -25.96
C PRO A 26 -6.10 -7.77 -24.48
N LEU A 27 -5.42 -6.76 -23.91
CA LEU A 27 -5.57 -6.36 -22.51
C LEU A 27 -6.32 -5.03 -22.39
N PRO A 28 -7.21 -4.88 -21.39
CA PRO A 28 -7.74 -3.58 -21.01
C PRO A 28 -6.64 -2.60 -20.58
N GLU A 29 -7.00 -1.32 -20.43
CA GLU A 29 -6.05 -0.29 -20.00
C GLU A 29 -5.34 -0.69 -18.68
N SER A 30 -4.01 -0.54 -18.67
CA SER A 30 -3.15 -1.14 -17.65
C SER A 30 -3.50 -0.69 -16.22
N LYS A 31 -3.81 0.59 -15.98
CA LYS A 31 -4.19 1.06 -14.63
C LYS A 31 -5.54 0.51 -14.19
N SER A 32 -6.52 0.42 -15.10
CA SER A 32 -7.80 -0.22 -14.84
C SER A 32 -7.62 -1.69 -14.49
N LEU A 33 -6.89 -2.44 -15.33
CA LEU A 33 -6.64 -3.86 -15.15
C LEU A 33 -5.91 -4.16 -13.83
N GLN A 34 -4.87 -3.40 -13.50
CA GLN A 34 -4.15 -3.58 -12.22
C GLN A 34 -5.05 -3.33 -11.01
N GLY A 35 -5.95 -2.35 -11.09
CA GLY A 35 -6.95 -2.09 -10.06
C GLY A 35 -7.90 -3.27 -9.87
N GLU A 36 -8.34 -3.88 -10.98
CA GLU A 36 -9.25 -5.02 -10.97
C GLU A 36 -8.58 -6.32 -10.51
N LEU A 37 -7.35 -6.60 -10.93
CA LEU A 37 -6.56 -7.73 -10.42
C LEU A 37 -6.48 -7.71 -8.89
N CYS A 38 -6.12 -6.55 -8.32
CA CYS A 38 -6.07 -6.34 -6.88
C CYS A 38 -7.44 -6.45 -6.20
N GLY A 39 -8.50 -5.97 -6.87
CA GLY A 39 -9.87 -5.99 -6.35
C GLY A 39 -10.45 -7.40 -6.29
N TRP A 40 -10.31 -8.17 -7.37
CA TRP A 40 -10.74 -9.56 -7.47
C TRP A 40 -9.93 -10.48 -6.58
N SER A 41 -8.61 -10.29 -6.50
CA SER A 41 -7.76 -11.01 -5.55
C SER A 41 -8.27 -10.83 -4.11
N GLY A 42 -8.57 -9.60 -3.70
CA GLY A 42 -9.11 -9.33 -2.36
C GLY A 42 -10.56 -9.79 -2.14
N ALA A 43 -11.38 -9.91 -3.19
CA ALA A 43 -12.73 -10.45 -3.08
C ALA A 43 -12.70 -11.98 -2.92
N LEU A 44 -12.00 -12.66 -3.82
CA LEU A 44 -11.84 -14.12 -3.82
C LEU A 44 -11.08 -14.62 -2.61
N GLY A 45 -10.05 -13.90 -2.13
CA GLY A 45 -9.27 -14.33 -0.97
C GLY A 45 -10.12 -14.48 0.31
N LYS A 46 -11.28 -13.82 0.39
CA LYS A 46 -12.21 -13.91 1.53
C LYS A 46 -13.15 -15.11 1.44
N ARG A 47 -13.18 -15.78 0.29
CA ARG A 47 -14.06 -16.92 0.04
C ARG A 47 -13.38 -18.19 0.52
N ARG A 48 -14.13 -18.95 1.32
CA ARG A 48 -13.65 -20.20 1.94
C ARG A 48 -13.15 -21.20 0.90
N TRP A 49 -13.87 -21.36 -0.20
CA TRP A 49 -13.54 -22.32 -1.26
C TRP A 49 -12.17 -22.07 -1.91
N VAL A 50 -11.66 -20.83 -1.91
CA VAL A 50 -10.31 -20.53 -2.44
C VAL A 50 -9.24 -21.18 -1.58
N GLY A 51 -9.41 -21.13 -0.25
CA GLY A 51 -8.51 -21.80 0.69
C GLY A 51 -8.58 -23.32 0.57
N GLU A 52 -9.78 -23.87 0.39
CA GLU A 52 -10.01 -25.32 0.24
C GLU A 52 -9.45 -25.87 -1.08
N ARG A 53 -9.58 -25.11 -2.18
CA ARG A 53 -9.14 -25.55 -3.51
C ARG A 53 -7.65 -25.31 -3.75
N TYR A 54 -7.12 -24.14 -3.38
CA TYR A 54 -5.77 -23.73 -3.76
C TYR A 54 -4.78 -23.76 -2.60
N SER A 55 -5.19 -23.36 -1.40
CA SER A 55 -4.53 -23.56 -0.09
C SER A 55 -4.88 -22.39 0.84
N PRO A 56 -4.85 -22.58 2.17
CA PRO A 56 -5.04 -21.50 3.12
C PRO A 56 -4.04 -20.35 2.96
N SER A 57 -2.78 -20.64 2.63
CA SER A 57 -1.71 -19.65 2.43
C SER A 57 -1.99 -18.74 1.23
N VAL A 58 -2.51 -19.29 0.12
CA VAL A 58 -2.92 -18.52 -1.05
C VAL A 58 -4.08 -17.58 -0.70
N ALA A 59 -5.11 -18.07 -0.02
CA ALA A 59 -6.25 -17.24 0.39
C ALA A 59 -5.81 -16.08 1.31
N LEU A 60 -4.90 -16.37 2.26
CA LEU A 60 -4.33 -15.36 3.15
C LEU A 60 -3.52 -14.29 2.39
N LEU A 61 -2.65 -14.71 1.47
CA LEU A 61 -1.85 -13.81 0.64
C LEU A 61 -2.75 -12.93 -0.25
N MET A 62 -3.83 -13.48 -0.82
CA MET A 62 -4.80 -12.72 -1.62
C MET A 62 -5.56 -11.67 -0.79
N CYS A 63 -5.88 -11.97 0.47
CA CYS A 63 -6.55 -11.05 1.38
C CYS A 63 -5.66 -9.91 1.91
N SER A 64 -4.37 -10.17 2.11
CA SER A 64 -3.49 -9.28 2.86
C SER A 64 -2.34 -8.73 2.02
N ARG A 65 -2.21 -7.40 1.98
CA ARG A 65 -1.07 -6.72 1.33
C ARG A 65 0.23 -6.83 2.14
N ARG A 66 0.16 -7.22 3.40
CA ARG A 66 1.30 -7.26 4.33
C ARG A 66 1.98 -8.62 4.37
N VAL A 67 1.35 -9.64 3.80
CA VAL A 67 1.90 -10.99 3.75
C VAL A 67 2.79 -11.08 2.52
N GLU A 68 4.02 -11.52 2.76
CA GLU A 68 5.00 -11.82 1.72
C GLU A 68 5.30 -13.31 1.80
N VAL A 69 5.37 -13.98 0.64
CA VAL A 69 5.61 -15.42 0.58
C VAL A 69 6.78 -15.69 -0.36
N ALA A 70 7.75 -16.47 0.10
CA ALA A 70 8.86 -16.96 -0.72
C ALA A 70 8.69 -18.42 -1.15
N ASP A 71 7.69 -19.12 -0.60
CA ASP A 71 7.37 -20.51 -0.90
C ASP A 71 6.87 -20.67 -2.34
N LEU A 72 7.55 -21.52 -3.11
CA LEU A 72 7.27 -21.71 -4.53
C LEU A 72 5.91 -22.39 -4.77
N ASP A 73 5.51 -23.35 -3.92
CA ASP A 73 4.22 -24.03 -4.06
C ASP A 73 3.05 -23.04 -3.91
N THR A 74 3.11 -22.18 -2.89
CA THR A 74 2.13 -21.09 -2.71
C THR A 74 2.10 -20.13 -3.90
N ILE A 75 3.25 -19.82 -4.49
CA ILE A 75 3.39 -18.91 -5.64
C ILE A 75 2.84 -19.54 -6.93
N ASP A 76 3.06 -20.84 -7.13
CA ASP A 76 2.53 -21.61 -8.26
C ASP A 76 1.02 -21.76 -8.16
N ARG A 77 0.50 -22.05 -6.96
CA ARG A 77 -0.93 -22.11 -6.67
C ARG A 77 -1.59 -20.74 -6.84
N LEU A 78 -0.96 -19.65 -6.38
CA LEU A 78 -1.43 -18.30 -6.67
C LEU A 78 -1.51 -18.04 -8.18
N GLY A 79 -0.55 -18.58 -8.94
CA GLY A 79 -0.55 -18.52 -10.39
C GLY A 79 -1.70 -19.27 -11.03
N ALA A 80 -2.07 -20.44 -10.49
CA ALA A 80 -3.27 -21.17 -10.90
C ALA A 80 -4.53 -20.34 -10.63
N VAL A 81 -4.70 -19.79 -9.41
CA VAL A 81 -5.86 -18.92 -9.10
C VAL A 81 -5.93 -17.73 -10.04
N CYS A 82 -4.79 -17.12 -10.35
CA CYS A 82 -4.73 -15.98 -11.25
C CYS A 82 -5.18 -16.33 -12.67
N ARG A 83 -4.80 -17.49 -13.20
CA ARG A 83 -5.20 -17.93 -14.54
C ARG A 83 -6.65 -18.38 -14.59
N ASP A 84 -7.07 -19.16 -13.60
CA ASP A 84 -8.36 -19.84 -13.62
C ASP A 84 -9.50 -18.87 -13.26
N THR A 85 -9.22 -17.81 -12.48
CA THR A 85 -10.27 -16.96 -11.89
C THR A 85 -9.96 -15.46 -11.98
N ILE A 86 -8.91 -14.97 -11.32
CA ILE A 86 -8.68 -13.52 -11.14
C ILE A 86 -8.47 -12.83 -12.48
N GLY A 87 -7.66 -13.41 -13.38
CA GLY A 87 -7.34 -12.86 -14.68
C GLY A 87 -8.58 -12.65 -15.55
N PRO A 88 -9.34 -13.71 -15.88
CA PRO A 88 -10.58 -13.59 -16.65
C PRO A 88 -11.58 -12.59 -16.06
N LEU A 89 -11.84 -12.66 -14.76
CA LEU A 89 -12.77 -11.74 -14.07
C LEU A 89 -12.28 -10.28 -14.13
N SER A 90 -10.98 -10.06 -13.97
CA SER A 90 -10.38 -8.73 -14.04
C SER A 90 -10.37 -8.16 -15.44
N CYS A 91 -10.10 -8.99 -16.46
CA CYS A 91 -10.18 -8.58 -17.86
C CYS A 91 -11.61 -8.16 -18.22
N TYR A 92 -12.61 -8.94 -17.80
CA TYR A 92 -14.01 -8.61 -18.02
C TYR A 92 -14.38 -7.28 -17.36
N SER A 93 -14.17 -7.14 -16.04
CA SER A 93 -14.57 -5.91 -15.34
C SER A 93 -13.79 -4.69 -15.81
N ALA A 94 -12.48 -4.82 -16.07
CA ALA A 94 -11.66 -3.73 -16.57
C ALA A 94 -11.98 -3.34 -18.01
N GLY A 95 -12.53 -4.25 -18.81
CA GLY A 95 -12.96 -4.01 -20.20
C GLY A 95 -13.95 -2.85 -20.31
N TRP A 96 -14.86 -2.71 -19.33
CA TRP A 96 -15.81 -1.60 -19.24
C TRP A 96 -15.15 -0.22 -19.17
N TYR A 97 -13.92 -0.12 -18.67
CA TYR A 97 -13.17 1.12 -18.76
C TYR A 97 -13.03 1.53 -20.22
N SER A 98 -12.55 0.63 -21.08
CA SER A 98 -12.34 0.87 -22.51
C SER A 98 -13.66 1.10 -23.25
N SER A 99 -14.71 0.34 -22.91
CA SER A 99 -16.04 0.50 -23.52
C SER A 99 -16.64 1.89 -23.31
N LEU A 100 -16.33 2.55 -22.18
CA LEU A 100 -16.77 3.93 -21.91
C LEU A 100 -15.87 5.01 -22.52
N ALA A 101 -14.77 4.64 -23.20
CA ALA A 101 -13.86 5.62 -23.80
C ALA A 101 -14.52 6.55 -24.84
N PRO A 102 -15.39 6.05 -25.74
CA PRO A 102 -16.05 6.88 -26.75
C PRO A 102 -16.95 7.98 -26.15
N LEU A 103 -17.39 7.81 -24.91
CA LEU A 103 -18.25 8.78 -24.23
C LEU A 103 -17.46 9.97 -23.67
N VAL A 104 -16.12 9.89 -23.57
CA VAL A 104 -15.33 10.95 -22.92
C VAL A 104 -15.16 12.16 -23.84
N PRO A 105 -15.59 13.37 -23.42
CA PRO A 105 -15.42 14.58 -24.22
C PRO A 105 -13.95 14.98 -24.31
N SER A 106 -13.57 15.54 -25.47
CA SER A 106 -12.26 16.16 -25.71
C SER A 106 -12.20 17.60 -25.17
N GLY A 107 -10.99 18.16 -25.07
CA GLY A 107 -10.82 19.59 -24.74
C GLY A 107 -10.90 19.95 -23.25
N LEU A 108 -11.22 19.00 -22.37
CA LEU A 108 -11.20 19.23 -20.92
C LEU A 108 -9.79 19.52 -20.40
N ARG A 109 -9.69 20.44 -19.43
CA ARG A 109 -8.45 20.66 -18.69
C ARG A 109 -7.97 19.37 -18.04
N ARG A 110 -6.65 19.23 -17.89
CA ARG A 110 -6.00 18.00 -17.43
C ARG A 110 -6.58 17.45 -16.11
N SER A 111 -6.94 18.32 -15.16
CA SER A 111 -7.56 17.95 -13.89
C SER A 111 -8.95 17.34 -14.08
N ILE A 112 -9.80 17.98 -14.88
CA ILE A 112 -11.17 17.53 -15.14
C ILE A 112 -11.17 16.26 -16.01
N GLY A 113 -10.33 16.20 -17.05
CA GLY A 113 -10.11 14.97 -17.80
C GLY A 113 -9.57 13.82 -16.94
N ALA A 114 -8.79 14.10 -15.89
CA ALA A 114 -8.41 13.08 -14.90
C ALA A 114 -9.59 12.63 -14.03
N ALA A 115 -10.47 13.54 -13.63
CA ALA A 115 -11.70 13.23 -12.88
C ALA A 115 -12.66 12.36 -13.71
N VAL A 116 -12.88 12.68 -14.99
CA VAL A 116 -13.71 11.86 -15.91
C VAL A 116 -13.10 10.47 -16.13
N ARG A 117 -11.77 10.35 -16.24
CA ARG A 117 -11.11 9.04 -16.25
C ARG A 117 -11.33 8.28 -14.95
N GLU A 118 -11.35 8.96 -13.81
CA GLU A 118 -11.65 8.32 -12.53
C GLU A 118 -13.13 7.91 -12.40
N ALA A 119 -14.06 8.65 -13.01
CA ALA A 119 -15.45 8.25 -13.16
C ALA A 119 -15.57 6.92 -13.93
N ARG A 120 -14.82 6.74 -15.02
CA ARG A 120 -14.75 5.45 -15.74
C ARG A 120 -14.19 4.33 -14.87
N ARG A 121 -13.16 4.59 -14.05
CA ARG A 121 -12.66 3.58 -13.09
C ARG A 121 -13.68 3.28 -11.99
N ALA A 122 -14.50 4.26 -11.61
CA ALA A 122 -15.57 4.05 -10.63
C ALA A 122 -16.65 3.10 -11.19
N ALA A 123 -17.03 3.26 -12.45
CA ALA A 123 -17.95 2.36 -13.15
C ALA A 123 -17.44 0.90 -13.14
N VAL A 124 -16.17 0.68 -13.51
CA VAL A 124 -15.53 -0.65 -13.44
C VAL A 124 -15.64 -1.28 -12.03
N ARG A 125 -15.40 -0.49 -10.98
CA ARG A 125 -15.52 -0.97 -9.59
C ARG A 125 -16.98 -1.27 -9.20
N LYS A 126 -17.95 -0.56 -9.79
CA LYS A 126 -19.39 -0.82 -9.60
C LYS A 126 -19.78 -2.14 -10.24
N VAL A 127 -19.32 -2.43 -11.46
CA VAL A 127 -19.53 -3.72 -12.14
C VAL A 127 -19.02 -4.89 -11.29
N ARG A 128 -17.75 -4.88 -10.88
CA ARG A 128 -17.22 -5.91 -9.95
C ARG A 128 -18.08 -6.00 -8.69
N GLY A 129 -18.45 -4.86 -8.13
CA GLY A 129 -19.29 -4.79 -6.94
C GLY A 129 -20.65 -5.45 -7.13
N ALA A 130 -21.28 -5.31 -8.29
CA ALA A 130 -22.55 -5.94 -8.65
C ALA A 130 -22.37 -7.44 -8.87
N MET A 131 -21.31 -7.87 -9.56
CA MET A 131 -20.99 -9.29 -9.74
C MET A 131 -20.78 -10.05 -8.42
N VAL A 132 -20.21 -9.38 -7.41
CA VAL A 132 -19.97 -9.94 -6.05
C VAL A 132 -21.24 -9.88 -5.16
N ARG A 133 -22.27 -9.15 -5.58
CA ARG A 133 -23.53 -8.98 -4.83
C ARG A 133 -24.75 -9.56 -5.55
N SER A 134 -24.59 -10.10 -6.75
CA SER A 134 -25.69 -10.72 -7.48
C SER A 134 -26.12 -12.01 -6.79
N GLU A 135 -27.33 -12.46 -7.10
CA GLU A 135 -27.82 -13.78 -6.71
C GLU A 135 -28.07 -14.60 -7.98
N PRO A 136 -27.31 -15.70 -8.23
CA PRO A 136 -26.13 -16.13 -7.48
C PRO A 136 -24.94 -15.15 -7.65
N SER A 137 -24.03 -15.15 -6.67
CA SER A 137 -22.85 -14.28 -6.74
C SER A 137 -21.78 -14.92 -7.61
N VAL A 138 -21.13 -14.16 -8.48
CA VAL A 138 -20.11 -14.72 -9.39
C VAL A 138 -18.97 -15.37 -8.61
N ASP A 139 -18.58 -14.78 -7.47
CA ASP A 139 -17.49 -15.27 -6.61
C ASP A 139 -17.93 -16.25 -5.51
N GLU A 140 -19.18 -16.72 -5.55
CA GLU A 140 -19.75 -17.59 -4.51
C GLU A 140 -19.01 -18.92 -4.39
N SER A 141 -18.70 -19.55 -5.54
CA SER A 141 -18.02 -20.83 -5.65
C SER A 141 -17.05 -20.85 -6.84
N PHE A 142 -16.27 -21.92 -6.97
CA PHE A 142 -15.44 -22.10 -8.17
C PHE A 142 -16.30 -22.27 -9.43
N ASP A 143 -17.40 -23.02 -9.32
CA ASP A 143 -18.28 -23.33 -10.46
C ASP A 143 -19.01 -22.09 -10.96
N THR A 144 -19.46 -21.19 -10.06
CA THR A 144 -20.05 -19.91 -10.47
C THR A 144 -19.05 -19.02 -11.21
N VAL A 145 -17.77 -19.04 -10.82
CA VAL A 145 -16.72 -18.33 -11.55
C VAL A 145 -16.49 -18.95 -12.92
N GLN A 146 -16.36 -20.28 -13.02
CA GLN A 146 -16.13 -20.94 -14.31
C GLN A 146 -17.30 -20.75 -15.27
N ASN A 147 -18.54 -20.92 -14.81
CA ASN A 147 -19.75 -20.67 -15.60
C ASN A 147 -19.77 -19.23 -16.14
N PHE A 148 -19.36 -18.26 -15.32
CA PHE A 148 -19.24 -16.87 -15.76
C PHE A 148 -18.13 -16.69 -16.81
N VAL A 149 -16.97 -17.30 -16.61
CA VAL A 149 -15.83 -17.21 -17.54
C VAL A 149 -16.17 -17.83 -18.90
N GLU A 150 -16.93 -18.92 -18.89
CA GLU A 150 -17.41 -19.58 -20.12
C GLU A 150 -18.51 -18.78 -20.82
N THR A 151 -19.42 -18.15 -20.05
CA THR A 151 -20.59 -17.44 -20.60
C THR A 151 -20.74 -16.02 -20.04
N PRO A 152 -19.77 -15.11 -20.27
CA PRO A 152 -19.82 -13.76 -19.69
C PRO A 152 -20.94 -12.91 -20.30
N ILE A 153 -21.34 -13.22 -21.54
CA ILE A 153 -22.35 -12.46 -22.28
C ILE A 153 -23.74 -12.51 -21.63
N SER A 154 -24.01 -13.54 -20.84
CA SER A 154 -25.28 -13.68 -20.10
C SER A 154 -25.56 -12.52 -19.14
N ARG A 155 -24.51 -11.81 -18.70
CA ARG A 155 -24.59 -10.65 -17.82
C ARG A 155 -24.32 -9.31 -18.49
N ALA A 156 -23.94 -9.31 -19.78
CA ALA A 156 -23.42 -8.13 -20.44
C ALA A 156 -24.36 -6.92 -20.33
N GLY A 157 -25.67 -7.09 -20.58
CA GLY A 157 -26.64 -5.99 -20.47
C GLY A 157 -26.86 -5.47 -19.04
N VAL A 158 -26.82 -6.35 -18.04
CA VAL A 158 -26.92 -5.94 -16.62
C VAL A 158 -25.69 -5.15 -16.21
N ASP A 159 -24.51 -5.67 -16.57
CA ASP A 159 -23.24 -5.05 -16.20
C ASP A 159 -22.99 -3.75 -17.01
N GLU A 160 -23.53 -3.65 -18.23
CA GLU A 160 -23.58 -2.40 -19.02
C GLU A 160 -24.35 -1.32 -18.29
N LYS A 161 -25.59 -1.62 -17.85
CA LYS A 161 -26.40 -0.68 -17.08
C LYS A 161 -25.65 -0.24 -15.80
N VAL A 162 -25.10 -1.19 -15.04
CA VAL A 162 -24.31 -0.88 -13.83
C VAL A 162 -23.10 0.01 -14.13
N ALA A 163 -22.42 -0.21 -15.25
CA ALA A 163 -21.29 0.62 -15.67
C ALA A 163 -21.73 2.05 -16.01
N LEU A 164 -22.81 2.19 -16.78
CA LEU A 164 -23.36 3.48 -17.18
C LEU A 164 -23.90 4.27 -15.98
N ASP A 165 -24.72 3.65 -15.13
CA ASP A 165 -25.24 4.22 -13.88
C ASP A 165 -24.09 4.71 -13.00
N GLY A 166 -23.07 3.86 -12.83
CA GLY A 166 -21.88 4.19 -12.05
C GLY A 166 -21.05 5.33 -12.63
N PHE A 167 -20.99 5.44 -13.96
CA PHE A 167 -20.30 6.51 -14.68
C PHE A 167 -21.05 7.82 -14.54
N VAL A 168 -22.34 7.87 -14.86
CA VAL A 168 -23.15 9.09 -14.78
C VAL A 168 -23.25 9.60 -13.35
N SER A 169 -23.41 8.72 -12.36
CA SER A 169 -23.38 9.09 -10.93
C SER A 169 -22.07 9.75 -10.50
N ALA A 170 -20.95 9.42 -11.15
CA ALA A 170 -19.67 10.05 -10.87
C ALA A 170 -19.52 11.40 -11.59
N ILE A 171 -20.14 11.59 -12.76
CA ILE A 171 -20.22 12.87 -13.45
C ILE A 171 -21.12 13.85 -12.69
N VAL A 172 -22.32 13.43 -12.27
CA VAL A 172 -23.23 14.25 -11.46
C VAL A 172 -22.54 14.74 -10.17
N ARG A 173 -21.84 13.84 -9.46
CA ARG A 173 -21.07 14.23 -8.28
C ARG A 173 -19.94 15.22 -8.57
N LEU A 174 -19.38 15.21 -9.77
CA LEU A 174 -18.36 16.18 -10.18
C LEU A 174 -18.99 17.55 -10.44
N LEU A 175 -20.18 17.59 -11.05
CA LEU A 175 -20.97 18.82 -11.23
C LEU A 175 -21.40 19.40 -9.88
N ASP A 176 -21.93 18.56 -8.97
CA ASP A 176 -22.29 18.98 -7.61
C ASP A 176 -21.10 19.54 -6.85
N ALA A 177 -19.92 18.91 -6.99
CA ALA A 177 -18.68 19.39 -6.40
C ALA A 177 -18.25 20.75 -6.98
N GLY A 178 -18.54 20.98 -8.25
CA GLY A 178 -18.39 22.26 -8.94
C GLY A 178 -19.31 23.34 -8.37
N ALA A 179 -20.62 23.06 -8.30
CA ALA A 179 -21.62 23.97 -7.75
C ALA A 179 -21.36 24.32 -6.27
N ALA A 180 -20.87 23.37 -5.49
CA ALA A 180 -20.49 23.56 -4.10
C ALA A 180 -19.12 24.27 -3.90
N GLY A 181 -18.41 24.62 -4.98
CA GLY A 181 -17.10 25.29 -4.92
C GLY A 181 -15.94 24.39 -4.45
N SER A 182 -16.18 23.10 -4.23
CA SER A 182 -15.14 22.13 -3.82
C SER A 182 -14.23 21.71 -4.97
N THR A 183 -14.69 21.87 -6.21
CA THR A 183 -13.92 21.71 -7.44
C THR A 183 -14.14 22.95 -8.30
N ILE A 184 -13.06 23.54 -8.83
CA ILE A 184 -13.17 24.70 -9.72
C ILE A 184 -13.45 24.19 -11.14
N LEU A 185 -14.69 24.38 -11.62
CA LEU A 185 -15.10 24.14 -13.00
C LEU A 185 -15.28 25.49 -13.72
N THR A 186 -14.87 25.58 -14.98
CA THR A 186 -15.29 26.70 -15.84
C THR A 186 -16.75 26.54 -16.27
N GLU A 187 -17.35 27.59 -16.83
CA GLU A 187 -18.70 27.51 -17.39
C GLU A 187 -18.74 26.48 -18.52
N GLU A 188 -17.76 26.48 -19.42
CA GLU A 188 -17.67 25.50 -20.50
C GLU A 188 -17.47 24.07 -19.99
N GLU A 189 -16.62 23.87 -18.97
CA GLU A 189 -16.43 22.55 -18.35
C GLU A 189 -17.73 22.06 -17.70
N THR A 190 -18.52 22.97 -17.12
CA THR A 190 -19.81 22.64 -16.50
C THR A 190 -20.83 22.22 -17.57
N THR A 191 -20.95 22.99 -18.65
CA THR A 191 -21.85 22.67 -19.77
C THR A 191 -21.48 21.32 -20.40
N VAL A 192 -20.21 21.11 -20.74
CA VAL A 192 -19.76 19.85 -21.37
C VAL A 192 -20.01 18.63 -20.47
N LEU A 193 -19.83 18.77 -19.15
CA LEU A 193 -20.10 17.68 -18.21
C LEU A 193 -21.59 17.45 -18.00
N ALA A 194 -22.42 18.50 -18.03
CA ALA A 194 -23.87 18.39 -17.96
C ALA A 194 -24.43 17.68 -19.20
N GLU A 195 -24.04 18.12 -20.40
CA GLU A 195 -24.39 17.47 -21.67
C GLU A 195 -23.93 16.00 -21.71
N LEU A 196 -22.74 15.71 -21.18
CA LEU A 196 -22.28 14.32 -21.05
C LEU A 196 -23.20 13.51 -20.13
N GLY A 197 -23.62 14.08 -19.00
CA GLY A 197 -24.53 13.44 -18.05
C GLY A 197 -25.88 13.15 -18.70
N GLU A 198 -26.49 14.16 -19.30
CA GLU A 198 -27.78 14.07 -20.03
C GLU A 198 -27.70 13.03 -21.15
N ARG A 199 -26.68 13.08 -22.00
CA ARG A 199 -26.50 12.09 -23.08
C ARG A 199 -26.44 10.66 -22.55
N VAL A 200 -25.77 10.41 -21.43
CA VAL A 200 -25.68 9.06 -20.85
C VAL A 200 -27.03 8.60 -20.28
N VAL A 201 -27.84 9.51 -19.75
CA VAL A 201 -29.21 9.21 -19.29
C VAL A 201 -30.14 8.98 -20.48
N ASP A 202 -30.17 9.89 -21.44
CA ASP A 202 -31.15 9.91 -22.52
C ASP A 202 -30.87 8.85 -23.59
N ASP A 203 -29.62 8.71 -24.03
CA ASP A 203 -29.27 7.79 -25.12
C ASP A 203 -29.11 6.34 -24.64
N PHE A 204 -28.72 6.15 -23.37
CA PHE A 204 -28.37 4.83 -22.83
C PHE A 204 -29.25 4.37 -21.65
N GLY A 205 -30.21 5.19 -21.22
CA GLY A 205 -31.14 4.84 -20.14
C GLY A 205 -30.45 4.69 -18.77
N ALA A 206 -29.34 5.40 -18.54
CA ALA A 206 -28.62 5.33 -17.28
C ALA A 206 -29.38 6.05 -16.17
N GLU A 207 -29.37 5.49 -14.97
CA GLU A 207 -30.03 6.03 -13.79
C GLU A 207 -28.96 6.44 -12.76
N PRO A 208 -28.66 7.75 -12.60
CA PRO A 208 -27.70 8.19 -11.59
C PRO A 208 -28.20 7.86 -10.18
N GLU A 209 -27.28 7.40 -9.33
CA GLU A 209 -27.54 7.23 -7.90
C GLU A 209 -27.97 8.57 -7.30
N GLU A 210 -29.13 8.58 -6.65
CA GLU A 210 -29.61 9.76 -5.95
C GLU A 210 -28.56 10.25 -4.95
N PRO A 211 -28.17 11.53 -5.01
CA PRO A 211 -27.23 12.08 -4.04
C PRO A 211 -27.84 12.01 -2.63
N LEU A 212 -26.99 11.71 -1.65
CA LEU A 212 -27.34 11.86 -0.24
C LEU A 212 -27.81 13.29 0.04
N THR A 213 -29.04 13.44 0.52
CA THR A 213 -29.54 14.74 1.00
C THR A 213 -28.62 15.28 2.11
N ALA A 214 -28.56 16.60 2.25
CA ALA A 214 -27.73 17.24 3.26
C ALA A 214 -28.11 16.78 4.67
N GLU A 215 -29.42 16.63 4.93
CA GLU A 215 -29.98 16.14 6.18
C GLU A 215 -29.53 14.71 6.46
N ARG A 216 -29.66 13.81 5.47
CA ARG A 216 -29.27 12.40 5.64
C ARG A 216 -27.77 12.27 5.82
N ARG A 217 -26.98 13.04 5.08
CA ARG A 217 -25.51 13.07 5.25
C ARG A 217 -25.12 13.54 6.65
N ALA A 218 -25.77 14.58 7.17
CA ALA A 218 -25.54 15.08 8.52
C ALA A 218 -25.88 14.03 9.58
N GLU A 219 -27.04 13.37 9.45
CA GLU A 219 -27.44 12.28 10.34
C GLU A 219 -26.43 11.14 10.36
N LEU A 220 -26.04 10.63 9.18
CA LEU A 220 -25.03 9.57 9.06
C LEU A 220 -23.67 10.01 9.61
N ARG A 221 -23.31 11.29 9.45
CA ARG A 221 -22.07 11.86 9.97
C ARG A 221 -22.09 11.88 11.49
N THR A 222 -23.21 12.25 12.12
CA THR A 222 -23.39 12.20 13.57
C THR A 222 -23.20 10.77 14.09
N THR A 223 -23.87 9.78 13.48
CA THR A 223 -23.69 8.37 13.86
C THR A 223 -22.24 7.91 13.71
N ALA A 224 -21.57 8.28 12.63
CA ALA A 224 -20.17 7.95 12.39
C ALA A 224 -19.23 8.60 13.43
N ILE A 225 -19.45 9.88 13.77
CA ILE A 225 -18.67 10.61 14.78
C ILE A 225 -18.80 9.91 16.13
N THR A 226 -20.03 9.66 16.60
CA THR A 226 -20.26 9.01 17.90
C THR A 226 -19.57 7.64 17.98
N PHE A 227 -19.59 6.87 16.89
CA PHE A 227 -18.88 5.59 16.84
C PHE A 227 -17.36 5.76 16.93
N VAL A 228 -16.78 6.72 16.19
CA VAL A 228 -15.32 6.95 16.20
C VAL A 228 -14.86 7.49 17.55
N GLU A 229 -15.62 8.39 18.18
CA GLU A 229 -15.34 8.91 19.53
C GLU A 229 -15.31 7.78 20.56
N ARG A 230 -16.29 6.86 20.49
CA ARG A 230 -16.28 5.64 21.32
C ARG A 230 -15.02 4.80 21.09
N VAL A 231 -14.64 4.58 19.84
CA VAL A 231 -13.41 3.84 19.51
C VAL A 231 -12.15 4.53 20.07
N ILE A 232 -12.09 5.85 20.03
CA ILE A 232 -10.98 6.63 20.60
C ILE A 232 -10.95 6.45 22.12
N ALA A 233 -12.09 6.58 22.79
CA ALA A 233 -12.20 6.43 24.23
C ALA A 233 -11.76 5.02 24.69
N ASP A 234 -12.23 3.99 24.00
CA ASP A 234 -12.06 2.59 24.44
C ASP A 234 -10.71 1.99 24.02
N ARG A 235 -10.21 2.33 22.83
CA ARG A 235 -9.12 1.58 22.16
C ARG A 235 -7.87 2.39 21.83
N VAL A 236 -7.92 3.72 21.81
CA VAL A 236 -6.76 4.56 21.47
C VAL A 236 -6.08 5.06 22.75
N LYS A 237 -4.86 4.59 23.00
CA LYS A 237 -4.09 4.87 24.23
C LYS A 237 -2.66 5.31 23.91
N GLY A 238 -2.02 5.96 24.89
CA GLY A 238 -0.60 6.34 24.82
C GLY A 238 -0.28 7.26 23.64
N LYS A 239 0.83 6.98 22.94
CA LYS A 239 1.36 7.80 21.84
C LYS A 239 0.40 8.00 20.66
N ASP A 240 -0.54 7.08 20.43
CA ASP A 240 -1.53 7.23 19.37
C ASP A 240 -2.62 8.26 19.74
N ARG A 241 -2.91 8.44 21.04
CA ARG A 241 -3.92 9.42 21.50
C ARG A 241 -3.41 10.86 21.44
N SER A 242 -2.12 11.05 21.65
CA SER A 242 -1.44 12.35 21.56
C SER A 242 -0.85 12.63 20.17
N ASP A 243 -1.07 11.75 19.18
CA ASP A 243 -0.55 11.98 17.83
C ASP A 243 -1.27 13.19 17.19
N PRO A 244 -0.54 14.23 16.75
CA PRO A 244 -1.14 15.42 16.14
C PRO A 244 -1.94 15.12 14.86
N ARG A 245 -1.72 13.95 14.25
CA ARG A 245 -2.41 13.49 13.03
C ARG A 245 -3.75 12.80 13.31
N LEU A 246 -4.10 12.61 14.58
CA LEU A 246 -5.33 11.91 14.96
C LEU A 246 -6.58 12.62 14.43
N SER A 247 -6.59 13.95 14.37
CA SER A 247 -7.70 14.74 13.82
C SER A 247 -7.92 14.50 12.32
N GLU A 248 -6.84 14.46 11.52
CA GLU A 248 -6.94 14.14 10.09
C GLU A 248 -7.38 12.69 9.88
N ALA A 249 -6.84 11.76 10.68
CA ALA A 249 -7.26 10.37 10.65
C ALA A 249 -8.75 10.22 10.99
N PHE A 250 -9.23 10.93 12.01
CA PHE A 250 -10.63 11.00 12.42
C PHE A 250 -11.53 11.41 11.26
N GLU A 251 -11.27 12.54 10.60
CA GLU A 251 -12.10 13.03 9.49
C GLU A 251 -12.13 12.05 8.29
N ARG A 252 -10.98 11.44 7.97
CA ARG A 252 -10.90 10.42 6.91
C ARG A 252 -11.71 9.17 7.27
N VAL A 253 -11.72 8.76 8.54
CA VAL A 253 -12.51 7.62 9.01
C VAL A 253 -14.00 7.95 9.02
N VAL A 254 -14.40 9.11 9.54
CA VAL A 254 -15.79 9.57 9.53
C VAL A 254 -16.35 9.58 8.11
N THR A 255 -15.60 10.12 7.14
CA THR A 255 -15.96 10.07 5.72
C THR A 255 -16.11 8.62 5.21
N THR A 256 -15.23 7.73 5.63
CA THR A 256 -15.31 6.30 5.28
C THR A 256 -16.57 5.65 5.87
N TYR A 257 -16.96 6.00 7.10
CA TYR A 257 -18.12 5.45 7.78
C TYR A 257 -19.45 6.02 7.30
N VAL A 258 -19.54 7.31 6.97
CA VAL A 258 -20.73 7.88 6.30
C VAL A 258 -21.03 7.12 5.02
N ASN A 259 -20.01 6.89 4.17
CA ASN A 259 -20.15 6.11 2.95
C ASN A 259 -20.54 4.64 3.20
N ARG A 260 -20.16 4.10 4.35
CA ARG A 260 -20.46 2.72 4.75
C ARG A 260 -21.91 2.58 5.22
N LEU A 261 -22.35 3.48 6.09
CA LEU A 261 -23.73 3.56 6.59
C LEU A 261 -24.73 3.85 5.47
N HIS A 262 -24.38 4.76 4.56
CA HIS A 262 -25.22 5.03 3.38
C HIS A 262 -25.47 3.78 2.54
N ARG A 263 -24.51 2.84 2.51
CA ARG A 263 -24.63 1.54 1.83
C ARG A 263 -25.25 0.44 2.70
N GLY A 264 -25.88 0.80 3.82
CA GLY A 264 -26.52 -0.14 4.76
C GLY A 264 -25.58 -1.08 5.49
N LYS A 265 -24.27 -0.77 5.56
CA LYS A 265 -23.28 -1.64 6.21
C LYS A 265 -23.03 -1.24 7.67
N PRO A 266 -22.96 -2.21 8.61
CA PRO A 266 -22.74 -1.93 10.03
C PRO A 266 -21.33 -1.43 10.30
N LEU A 267 -21.14 -0.64 11.36
CA LEU A 267 -19.83 -0.11 11.77
C LEU A 267 -19.06 -1.06 12.70
N GLU A 268 -19.77 -1.94 13.39
CA GLU A 268 -19.22 -2.92 14.32
C GLU A 268 -18.17 -3.80 13.63
N GLY A 269 -17.06 -4.06 14.33
CA GLY A 269 -15.94 -4.85 13.81
C GLY A 269 -15.01 -4.06 12.88
N THR A 270 -15.24 -2.75 12.68
CA THR A 270 -14.35 -1.88 11.89
C THR A 270 -13.50 -0.94 12.75
N GLU A 271 -13.47 -1.12 14.08
CA GLU A 271 -12.80 -0.19 15.00
C GLU A 271 -11.30 0.01 14.67
N TYR A 272 -10.66 -0.99 14.07
CA TYR A 272 -9.27 -0.92 13.64
C TYR A 272 -9.01 0.06 12.48
N TYR A 273 -10.05 0.53 11.77
CA TYR A 273 -9.92 1.46 10.65
C TYR A 273 -9.26 2.77 11.05
N LEU A 274 -9.49 3.23 12.29
CA LEU A 274 -8.88 4.45 12.79
C LEU A 274 -7.35 4.34 12.85
N LYS A 275 -6.84 3.24 13.39
CA LYS A 275 -5.40 2.95 13.41
C LYS A 275 -4.83 2.85 11.99
N LEU A 276 -5.55 2.16 11.09
CA LEU A 276 -5.16 2.03 9.69
C LEU A 276 -5.06 3.40 8.99
N ARG A 277 -5.99 4.32 9.27
CA ARG A 277 -5.98 5.67 8.71
C ARG A 277 -4.90 6.55 9.33
N LEU A 278 -4.65 6.43 10.63
CA LEU A 278 -3.54 7.12 11.29
C LEU A 278 -2.20 6.74 10.67
N ASP A 279 -1.97 5.44 10.45
CA ASP A 279 -0.77 4.94 9.77
C ASP A 279 -0.67 5.44 8.32
N ALA A 280 -1.80 5.52 7.60
CA ALA A 280 -1.83 6.08 6.25
C ALA A 280 -1.47 7.57 6.23
N VAL A 281 -1.99 8.36 7.17
CA VAL A 281 -1.66 9.80 7.29
C VAL A 281 -0.18 9.98 7.62
N ARG A 282 0.37 9.18 8.56
CA ARG A 282 1.81 9.16 8.87
C ARG A 282 2.65 8.88 7.63
N LEU A 283 2.22 7.93 6.80
CA LEU A 283 2.93 7.58 5.56
C LEU A 283 2.83 8.69 4.50
N ASP A 284 1.65 9.29 4.34
CA ASP A 284 1.42 10.39 3.40
C ASP A 284 2.27 11.61 3.77
N GLU A 285 2.35 11.95 5.06
CA GLU A 285 3.21 13.03 5.54
C GLU A 285 4.68 12.71 5.31
N LYS A 286 5.16 11.50 5.63
CA LYS A 286 6.52 11.07 5.31
C LYS A 286 6.84 11.21 3.83
N ARG A 287 5.90 10.83 2.95
CA ARG A 287 6.05 11.00 1.49
C ARG A 287 6.10 12.47 1.09
N ARG A 288 5.22 13.31 1.63
CA ARG A 288 5.23 14.76 1.36
C ARG A 288 6.55 15.39 1.83
N THR A 289 7.03 15.03 3.02
CA THR A 289 8.30 15.53 3.56
C THR A 289 9.48 15.02 2.73
N ALA A 290 9.48 13.76 2.27
CA ALA A 290 10.51 13.24 1.39
C ALA A 290 10.54 13.97 0.03
N VAL A 291 9.37 14.22 -0.56
CA VAL A 291 9.24 15.00 -1.81
C VAL A 291 9.71 16.43 -1.60
N ARG A 292 9.31 17.08 -0.49
CA ARG A 292 9.80 18.42 -0.12
C ARG A 292 11.32 18.44 0.00
N ARG A 293 11.92 17.53 0.77
CA ARG A 293 13.39 17.40 0.90
C ARG A 293 14.10 17.14 -0.43
N LEU A 294 13.46 16.41 -1.36
CA LEU A 294 13.97 16.19 -2.71
C LEU A 294 13.94 17.45 -3.58
N HIS A 295 12.94 18.33 -3.39
CA HIS A 295 12.80 19.58 -4.13
C HIS A 295 13.56 20.74 -3.45
N GLU A 296 13.72 20.69 -2.13
CA GLU A 296 14.59 21.51 -1.30
C GLU A 296 16.02 20.95 -1.33
N ARG A 297 16.55 20.63 -2.53
CA ARG A 297 17.99 20.43 -2.66
C ARG A 297 18.68 21.69 -2.11
N ARG A 298 19.57 21.50 -1.12
CA ARG A 298 20.47 22.55 -0.61
C ARG A 298 20.95 23.36 -1.79
N LEU A 299 20.72 24.66 -1.73
CA LEU A 299 21.39 25.63 -2.59
C LEU A 299 22.88 25.46 -2.26
N ILE A 300 23.57 24.60 -3.00
CA ILE A 300 25.03 24.57 -2.99
C ILE A 300 25.36 25.89 -3.67
N VAL A 301 25.56 26.93 -2.87
CA VAL A 301 26.31 28.10 -3.29
C VAL A 301 27.64 27.51 -3.70
N ALA A 302 27.84 27.34 -5.01
CA ALA A 302 29.16 27.05 -5.53
C ALA A 302 30.06 28.14 -4.98
N ASP A 303 31.11 27.75 -4.25
CA ASP A 303 32.10 28.66 -3.71
C ASP A 303 32.51 29.63 -4.81
N ASP A 304 32.18 30.90 -4.61
CA ASP A 304 32.73 32.01 -5.36
C ASP A 304 34.21 32.07 -4.96
N PRO A 305 35.16 31.75 -5.87
CA PRO A 305 36.57 31.60 -5.49
C PRO A 305 37.25 32.92 -5.09
N ASP A 306 36.55 34.06 -5.14
CA ASP A 306 37.11 35.40 -4.95
C ASP A 306 36.62 36.14 -3.68
N ARG A 307 36.03 35.48 -2.68
CA ARG A 307 35.75 36.13 -1.38
C ARG A 307 36.77 35.79 -0.30
N SER A 308 37.75 36.67 -0.22
CA SER A 308 38.63 36.88 0.93
C SER A 308 37.86 37.35 2.18
N GLN A 309 38.08 36.62 3.28
CA GLN A 309 37.95 36.97 4.70
C GLN A 309 36.54 37.19 5.30
N ALA A 310 36.19 36.33 6.27
CA ALA A 310 36.13 36.73 7.67
C ALA A 310 36.44 35.51 8.56
N ASP A 311 37.51 35.61 9.35
CA ASP A 311 37.86 34.69 10.43
C ASP A 311 36.80 34.76 11.54
N ASP A 312 35.76 33.95 11.46
CA ASP A 312 35.01 33.52 12.64
C ASP A 312 35.27 32.03 12.82
N ARG A 313 36.27 31.74 13.67
CA ARG A 313 36.44 30.43 14.31
C ARG A 313 35.18 30.13 15.13
N VAL A 314 34.21 29.50 14.50
CA VAL A 314 33.26 28.64 15.21
C VAL A 314 33.98 27.32 15.37
N GLU A 315 34.42 27.05 16.59
CA GLU A 315 34.86 25.74 17.03
C GLU A 315 33.90 24.69 16.47
N ASN A 316 34.45 23.66 15.83
CA ASN A 316 33.73 22.46 15.41
C ASN A 316 32.95 21.92 16.60
N THR A 317 31.69 22.35 16.74
CA THR A 317 30.77 21.79 17.71
C THR A 317 30.37 20.44 17.11
N PRO A 318 30.68 19.31 17.77
CA PRO A 318 30.26 17.99 17.27
C PRO A 318 28.75 18.01 17.07
N ASP A 319 28.28 17.53 15.92
CA ASP A 319 26.85 17.37 15.68
C ASP A 319 26.32 16.34 16.70
N PRO A 320 25.48 16.73 17.69
CA PRO A 320 25.02 15.81 18.73
C PRO A 320 24.22 14.64 18.16
N ALA A 321 23.71 14.75 16.91
CA ALA A 321 23.05 13.64 16.22
C ALA A 321 24.04 12.61 15.63
N ALA A 322 25.26 13.01 15.29
CA ALA A 322 26.30 12.11 14.81
C ALA A 322 26.89 11.27 15.97
N ASP A 323 27.06 11.88 17.14
CA ASP A 323 27.57 11.21 18.33
C ASP A 323 26.59 10.13 18.83
N ALA A 324 25.29 10.43 18.89
CA ALA A 324 24.27 9.46 19.29
C ALA A 324 24.14 8.27 18.32
N ALA A 325 24.38 8.49 17.01
CA ALA A 325 24.37 7.43 16.01
C ALA A 325 25.60 6.51 16.16
N ASN A 326 26.77 7.09 16.39
CA ASN A 326 28.01 6.35 16.62
C ASN A 326 27.98 5.57 17.93
N GLU A 327 27.40 6.14 18.98
CA GLU A 327 27.19 5.48 20.27
C GLU A 327 26.25 4.27 20.12
N LEU A 328 25.13 4.41 19.41
CA LEU A 328 24.23 3.30 19.13
C LEU A 328 24.93 2.18 18.32
N LEU A 329 25.75 2.52 17.33
CA LEU A 329 26.51 1.54 16.55
C LEU A 329 27.53 0.80 17.41
N ALA A 330 28.21 1.51 18.32
CA ALA A 330 29.14 0.91 19.28
C ALA A 330 28.42 -0.07 20.23
N VAL A 331 27.25 0.31 20.75
CA VAL A 331 26.43 -0.57 21.61
C VAL A 331 25.93 -1.81 20.85
N ILE A 332 25.55 -1.67 19.58
CA ILE A 332 25.15 -2.80 18.73
C ILE A 332 26.35 -3.74 18.51
N ALA A 333 27.52 -3.21 18.20
CA ALA A 333 28.73 -4.01 17.99
C ALA A 333 29.13 -4.77 19.27
N ALA A 334 29.07 -4.12 20.44
CA ALA A 334 29.30 -4.75 21.73
C ALA A 334 28.28 -5.87 22.00
N THR A 335 27.00 -5.62 21.74
CA THR A 335 25.92 -6.62 21.90
C THR A 335 26.18 -7.87 21.05
N ILE A 336 26.70 -7.71 19.82
CA ILE A 336 27.03 -8.85 18.94
C ILE A 336 28.27 -9.60 19.44
N ALA A 337 29.29 -8.88 19.91
CA ALA A 337 30.53 -9.48 20.41
C ALA A 337 30.32 -10.32 21.69
N GLU A 338 29.40 -9.88 22.54
CA GLU A 338 29.07 -10.53 23.82
C GLU A 338 28.00 -11.62 23.69
N ASP A 339 27.31 -11.74 22.55
CA ASP A 339 26.25 -12.74 22.35
C ASP A 339 26.84 -14.17 22.30
N PRO A 340 26.49 -15.05 23.26
CA PRO A 340 26.97 -16.44 23.25
C PRO A 340 26.55 -17.20 21.98
N ASP A 341 25.42 -16.83 21.37
CA ASP A 341 24.94 -17.43 20.13
C ASP A 341 25.77 -17.00 18.92
N GLN A 342 26.69 -16.04 19.05
CA GLN A 342 27.63 -15.66 18.00
C GLN A 342 29.04 -16.24 18.23
N GLN A 343 29.23 -17.11 19.23
CA GLN A 343 30.54 -17.70 19.53
C GLN A 343 30.65 -19.17 19.06
N ILE A 344 31.79 -19.54 18.48
CA ILE A 344 32.20 -20.91 18.17
C ILE A 344 33.58 -21.09 18.77
N ASP A 345 33.74 -22.09 19.66
CA ASP A 345 34.99 -22.36 20.37
C ASP A 345 35.58 -21.13 21.09
N GLY A 346 34.70 -20.31 21.69
CA GLY A 346 35.08 -19.09 22.42
C GLY A 346 35.55 -17.93 21.53
N LYS A 347 35.38 -18.03 20.20
CA LYS A 347 35.68 -16.96 19.24
C LYS A 347 34.42 -16.56 18.48
N LEU A 348 34.36 -15.30 18.06
CA LEU A 348 33.24 -14.80 17.26
C LEU A 348 33.17 -15.54 15.92
N CYS A 349 32.00 -16.08 15.60
CA CYS A 349 31.75 -16.75 14.32
C CYS A 349 31.82 -15.76 13.17
N TRP A 350 31.94 -16.29 11.95
CA TRP A 350 32.05 -15.47 10.76
C TRP A 350 30.87 -14.49 10.61
N GLU A 351 29.63 -14.92 10.91
CA GLU A 351 28.44 -14.06 10.82
C GLU A 351 28.50 -12.88 11.80
N GLY A 352 28.91 -13.12 13.04
CA GLY A 352 29.08 -12.06 14.05
C GLY A 352 30.18 -11.09 13.66
N ARG A 353 31.35 -11.58 13.19
CA ARG A 353 32.46 -10.75 12.73
C ARG A 353 32.04 -9.89 11.53
N THR A 354 31.38 -10.49 10.55
CA THR A 354 30.90 -9.80 9.34
C THR A 354 29.85 -8.74 9.67
N ALA A 355 28.95 -9.02 10.62
CA ALA A 355 27.98 -8.03 11.10
C ALA A 355 28.68 -6.80 11.69
N ILE A 356 29.70 -6.98 12.54
CA ILE A 356 30.49 -5.89 13.12
C ILE A 356 31.27 -5.12 12.03
N THR A 357 31.85 -5.83 11.06
CA THR A 357 32.54 -5.20 9.92
C THR A 357 31.59 -4.35 9.06
N LEU A 358 30.35 -4.80 8.84
CA LEU A 358 29.36 -4.02 8.09
C LEU A 358 28.90 -2.77 8.84
N LEU A 359 28.90 -2.78 10.18
CA LEU A 359 28.62 -1.60 11.00
C LEU A 359 29.74 -0.55 10.94
N THR A 360 30.98 -0.97 10.73
CA THR A 360 32.17 -0.10 10.74
C THR A 360 32.55 0.44 9.36
N ILE A 361 32.36 -0.36 8.30
CA ILE A 361 32.59 0.09 6.91
C ILE A 361 31.49 1.03 6.43
N GLY A 362 30.26 0.87 6.95
CA GLY A 362 29.12 1.72 6.64
C GLY A 362 28.85 2.76 7.73
N GLY A 363 29.78 3.70 7.98
CA GLY A 363 29.69 4.80 8.97
C GLY A 363 28.50 5.75 8.86
N THR A 364 27.48 5.38 8.08
CA THR A 364 26.12 5.89 8.11
C THR A 364 25.22 4.67 8.01
N LEU A 365 24.20 4.56 8.86
CA LEU A 365 23.08 3.60 8.82
C LEU A 365 22.24 3.64 7.51
N ASP A 366 22.85 4.12 6.42
CA ASP A 366 22.42 4.16 5.03
C ASP A 366 22.91 2.93 4.24
N ILE A 367 23.14 1.77 4.90
CA ILE A 367 23.01 0.50 4.18
C ILE A 367 21.53 0.36 3.83
N ALA A 368 21.19 0.88 2.66
CA ALA A 368 19.86 1.09 2.17
C ALA A 368 19.21 -0.27 1.89
N SER A 369 18.36 -0.70 2.82
CA SER A 369 17.47 -1.86 2.74
C SER A 369 18.05 -3.21 3.20
N PRO A 370 17.22 -4.05 3.84
CA PRO A 370 17.54 -5.46 4.16
C PRO A 370 18.03 -6.30 2.96
N GLY A 371 17.76 -5.88 1.73
CA GLY A 371 18.24 -6.56 0.53
C GLY A 371 19.75 -6.38 0.33
N GLU A 372 20.29 -5.21 0.63
CA GLU A 372 21.70 -4.89 0.41
C GLU A 372 22.61 -5.59 1.43
N VAL A 373 22.26 -5.55 2.72
CA VAL A 373 22.98 -6.29 3.78
C VAL A 373 23.09 -7.77 3.43
N ARG A 374 21.97 -8.40 3.06
CA ARG A 374 21.94 -9.82 2.70
C ARG A 374 22.77 -10.10 1.45
N ARG A 375 22.73 -9.23 0.45
CA ARG A 375 23.50 -9.38 -0.80
C ARG A 375 25.00 -9.27 -0.55
N VAL A 376 25.44 -8.27 0.21
CA VAL A 376 26.86 -8.03 0.52
C VAL A 376 27.42 -9.18 1.36
N ALA A 377 26.72 -9.58 2.43
CA ALA A 377 27.13 -10.72 3.25
C ALA A 377 27.16 -12.04 2.46
N ALA A 378 26.16 -12.30 1.61
CA ALA A 378 26.18 -13.48 0.75
C ALA A 378 27.37 -13.48 -0.25
N GLN A 379 27.77 -12.30 -0.74
CA GLN A 379 28.92 -12.16 -1.64
C GLN A 379 30.24 -12.42 -0.90
N LEU A 380 30.41 -11.85 0.30
CA LEU A 380 31.58 -12.09 1.15
C LEU A 380 31.72 -13.57 1.53
N TRP A 381 30.61 -14.22 1.88
CA TRP A 381 30.62 -15.64 2.19
C TRP A 381 31.06 -16.51 1.00
N ARG A 382 30.61 -16.17 -0.23
CA ARG A 382 31.01 -16.89 -1.45
C ARG A 382 32.48 -16.73 -1.77
N SER A 383 33.06 -15.55 -1.51
CA SER A 383 34.48 -15.29 -1.78
C SER A 383 35.39 -15.91 -0.72
N GLU A 384 34.98 -15.90 0.54
CA GLU A 384 35.83 -16.32 1.66
C GLU A 384 35.69 -17.80 1.99
N GLN A 385 34.51 -18.41 1.74
CA GLN A 385 34.16 -19.78 2.16
C GLN A 385 34.66 -20.11 3.59
N PRO A 386 34.21 -19.32 4.58
CA PRO A 386 34.74 -19.36 5.94
C PRO A 386 34.46 -20.69 6.65
N ALA A 387 35.50 -21.27 7.26
CA ALA A 387 35.39 -22.48 8.07
C ALA A 387 34.71 -22.23 9.43
N ASP A 388 34.68 -20.97 9.89
CA ASP A 388 34.06 -20.50 11.14
C ASP A 388 32.64 -19.94 10.95
N ALA A 389 31.99 -20.23 9.81
CA ALA A 389 30.58 -19.88 9.58
C ALA A 389 29.64 -21.00 10.02
N ARG A 390 28.50 -20.62 10.61
CA ARG A 390 27.40 -21.56 10.91
C ARG A 390 26.52 -21.83 9.70
N SER A 391 26.56 -20.93 8.75
CA SER A 391 25.71 -20.96 7.57
C SER A 391 26.26 -21.90 6.51
N GLU A 392 25.50 -22.93 6.16
CA GLU A 392 25.85 -23.92 5.13
C GLU A 392 25.80 -23.36 3.69
N SER A 393 25.32 -22.14 3.50
CA SER A 393 25.24 -21.50 2.19
C SER A 393 25.28 -19.99 2.29
N ALA A 394 25.72 -19.35 1.20
CA ALA A 394 25.76 -17.90 1.04
C ALA A 394 24.41 -17.22 1.35
N MET A 395 23.28 -17.85 0.98
CA MET A 395 21.95 -17.29 1.22
C MET A 395 21.59 -17.32 2.71
N LYS A 396 21.88 -18.43 3.39
CA LYS A 396 21.70 -18.54 4.85
C LYS A 396 22.63 -17.56 5.58
N ALA A 397 23.87 -17.42 5.11
CA ALA A 397 24.85 -16.48 5.67
C ALA A 397 24.37 -15.03 5.58
N GLY A 398 23.87 -14.62 4.42
CA GLY A 398 23.31 -13.29 4.23
C GLY A 398 22.13 -13.01 5.17
N MET A 399 21.21 -13.98 5.32
CA MET A 399 20.07 -13.84 6.23
C MET A 399 20.51 -13.81 7.70
N ASN A 400 21.43 -14.67 8.11
CA ASN A 400 21.90 -14.75 9.49
C ASN A 400 22.62 -13.47 9.90
N VAL A 401 23.49 -12.91 9.06
CA VAL A 401 24.14 -11.61 9.31
C VAL A 401 23.09 -10.49 9.47
N TYR A 402 22.05 -10.47 8.62
CA TYR A 402 20.96 -9.51 8.74
C TYR A 402 20.17 -9.65 10.06
N LEU A 403 19.81 -10.89 10.44
CA LEU A 403 19.06 -11.15 11.66
C LEU A 403 19.88 -10.84 12.92
N THR A 404 21.20 -11.10 12.90
CA THR A 404 22.12 -10.70 13.97
C THR A 404 22.11 -9.19 14.15
N LEU A 405 22.25 -8.42 13.06
CA LEU A 405 22.19 -6.95 13.08
C LEU A 405 20.84 -6.43 13.57
N GLU A 406 19.73 -7.01 13.11
CA GLU A 406 18.39 -6.57 13.51
C GLU A 406 18.11 -6.87 14.99
N THR A 407 18.46 -8.07 15.45
CA THR A 407 18.27 -8.51 16.83
C THR A 407 19.10 -7.68 17.79
N ALA A 408 20.38 -7.49 17.48
CA ALA A 408 21.28 -6.65 18.25
C ALA A 408 20.81 -5.19 18.27
N GLY A 409 20.37 -4.64 17.13
CA GLY A 409 19.76 -3.31 17.05
C GLY A 409 18.53 -3.12 17.93
N ARG A 410 17.64 -4.13 17.99
CA ARG A 410 16.47 -4.11 18.87
C ARG A 410 16.81 -4.28 20.35
N ARG A 411 17.88 -5.00 20.69
CA ARG A 411 18.37 -5.15 22.07
C ARG A 411 19.06 -3.86 22.54
N ALA A 412 19.96 -3.31 21.74
CA ALA A 412 20.66 -2.05 22.00
C ALA A 412 19.68 -0.89 22.24
N ARG A 413 18.66 -0.72 21.38
CA ARG A 413 17.65 0.33 21.56
C ARG A 413 16.80 0.18 22.81
N ARG A 414 16.58 -1.07 23.27
CA ARG A 414 15.88 -1.33 24.54
C ARG A 414 16.78 -1.01 25.73
N SER A 415 18.03 -1.45 25.71
CA SER A 415 19.02 -1.13 26.76
C SER A 415 19.25 0.37 26.92
N LEU A 416 19.35 1.11 25.80
CA LEU A 416 19.47 2.57 25.80
C LEU A 416 18.21 3.25 26.35
N ALA A 417 17.02 2.74 26.03
CA ALA A 417 15.77 3.26 26.60
C ALA A 417 15.68 2.99 28.11
N ASP A 418 16.07 1.80 28.57
CA ASP A 418 16.06 1.43 29.99
C ASP A 418 17.09 2.25 30.80
N THR A 419 18.22 2.62 30.20
CA THR A 419 19.25 3.47 30.83
C THR A 419 18.83 4.93 30.88
N LEU A 420 18.12 5.42 29.86
CA LEU A 420 17.52 6.76 29.85
C LEU A 420 16.36 6.88 30.86
N ASP A 421 15.54 5.85 31.03
CA ASP A 421 14.47 5.84 32.03
C ASP A 421 15.02 5.72 33.48
N ALA A 422 16.15 5.02 33.67
CA ALA A 422 16.83 4.93 34.97
C ALA A 422 17.55 6.24 35.37
N GLY A 423 18.01 7.04 34.39
CA GLY A 423 18.66 8.33 34.62
C GLY A 423 17.70 9.51 34.90
N VAL A 424 16.39 9.31 34.76
CA VAL A 424 15.36 10.32 35.08
C VAL A 424 14.86 10.19 36.55
N VAL A 425 15.36 9.19 37.29
CA VAL A 425 15.00 8.93 38.70
C VAL A 425 16.14 9.26 39.68
N SER A 426 17.19 9.98 39.26
CA SER A 426 18.24 10.50 40.17
C SER A 426 18.10 11.99 40.44
#